data_AF-A7NGU0-F1
#
_entry.id   AF-A7NGU0-F1
#
_cell.length_a   1.000
_cell.length_b   1.000
_cell.length_c   1.000
_cell.angle_alpha   90.00
_cell.angle_beta   90.00
_cell.angle_gamma   90.00
#
_symmetry.space_group_name_H-M   'P 1'
#
loop_
_entity.id
_entity.type
_entity.pdbx_description
1 polymer ?
#
loop_
_entity_poly.entity_id
_entity_poly.type
_entity_poly.pdbx_seq_one_letter_code
_entity_poly.pdbx_strand_id
1 'polypeptide(L)'
;MTERQGLFTVQTSLHLSPENRARLEHLVRERHSNPPDVVSHILADYPLTQLPRDTNGTEGEPIHIRIYLTPEQRAAFEAHLAEHKTTLSALVSRVVADYLATLPPPPPTPSPSKPKVDLAKRRADLARLKARRDEAGKDAPAWLHAYIAQMEVELRRLEREV
;
A
#
# COMPACT_ATOMS: atom_id res chain seq x y z
N MET A 1 4.75 -21.84 -11.41
CA MET A 1 4.10 -22.06 -10.12
C MET A 1 5.20 -22.11 -9.06
N THR A 2 5.35 -21.08 -8.24
CA THR A 2 6.34 -21.07 -7.16
C THR A 2 5.61 -21.26 -5.84
N GLU A 3 5.47 -22.54 -5.46
CA GLU A 3 5.11 -22.98 -4.13
C GLU A 3 6.26 -22.61 -3.17
N ARG A 4 6.12 -21.49 -2.45
CA ARG A 4 6.83 -21.32 -1.19
C ARG A 4 5.84 -21.72 -0.10
N GLN A 5 6.04 -22.91 0.47
CA GLN A 5 5.52 -23.34 1.78
C GLN A 5 4.04 -23.79 1.88
N GLY A 6 3.48 -24.47 0.86
CA GLY A 6 2.13 -25.07 1.00
C GLY A 6 0.99 -24.07 1.17
N LEU A 7 1.26 -22.78 0.96
CA LEU A 7 0.31 -21.68 0.96
C LEU A 7 -0.14 -21.42 -0.48
N PHE A 8 -1.45 -21.44 -0.70
CA PHE A 8 -2.05 -21.09 -1.98
C PHE A 8 -2.09 -19.57 -2.12
N THR A 9 -1.47 -19.04 -3.16
CA THR A 9 -1.56 -17.62 -3.50
C THR A 9 -2.78 -17.37 -4.37
N VAL A 10 -3.73 -16.57 -3.88
CA VAL A 10 -4.90 -16.14 -4.65
C VAL A 10 -4.84 -14.62 -4.83
N GLN A 11 -5.00 -14.16 -6.07
CA GLN A 11 -5.12 -12.74 -6.34
C GLN A 11 -6.60 -12.35 -6.21
N THR A 12 -6.90 -11.41 -5.33
CA THR A 12 -8.27 -10.95 -5.09
C THR A 12 -8.33 -9.44 -4.97
N SER A 13 -9.50 -8.88 -5.26
CA SER A 13 -9.79 -7.46 -5.07
C SER A 13 -10.37 -7.26 -3.68
N LEU A 14 -9.71 -6.44 -2.88
CA LEU A 14 -10.14 -6.06 -1.55
C LEU A 14 -10.82 -4.70 -1.60
N HIS A 15 -12.08 -4.64 -1.21
CA HIS A 15 -12.87 -3.42 -1.15
C HIS A 15 -12.91 -2.94 0.30
N LEU A 16 -12.23 -1.83 0.59
CA LEU A 16 -12.21 -1.23 1.93
C LEU A 16 -12.71 0.21 1.86
N SER A 17 -13.45 0.62 2.88
CA SER A 17 -13.75 2.03 3.11
C SER A 17 -12.44 2.82 3.31
N PRO A 18 -12.42 4.14 3.04
CA PRO A 18 -11.24 4.98 3.23
C PRO A 18 -10.71 4.92 4.69
N GLU A 19 -11.60 4.79 5.66
CA GLU A 19 -11.24 4.61 7.06
C GLU A 19 -10.51 3.28 7.30
N ASN A 20 -11.06 2.17 6.80
CA ASN A 20 -10.43 0.85 6.93
C ASN A 20 -9.11 0.78 6.16
N ARG A 21 -9.01 1.44 5.01
CA ARG A 21 -7.75 1.56 4.27
C ARG A 21 -6.68 2.27 5.10
N ALA A 22 -7.01 3.39 5.75
CA ALA A 22 -6.07 4.08 6.62
C ALA A 22 -5.62 3.19 7.80
N ARG A 23 -6.53 2.40 8.37
CA ARG A 23 -6.22 1.41 9.40
C ARG A 23 -5.25 0.34 8.90
N LEU A 24 -5.51 -0.21 7.71
CA LEU A 24 -4.63 -1.20 7.09
C LEU A 24 -3.24 -0.62 6.80
N GLU A 25 -3.17 0.58 6.22
CA GLU A 25 -1.91 1.26 5.92
C GLU A 25 -1.12 1.56 7.20
N HIS A 26 -1.80 1.93 8.29
CA HIS A 26 -1.17 2.10 9.59
C HIS A 26 -0.59 0.79 10.11
N LEU A 27 -1.38 -0.30 10.08
CA LEU A 27 -0.95 -1.63 10.55
C LEU A 27 0.25 -2.17 9.74
N VAL A 28 0.23 -1.96 8.42
CA VAL A 28 1.34 -2.28 7.50
C VAL A 28 2.62 -1.55 7.91
N ARG A 29 2.51 -0.25 8.24
CA ARG A 29 3.65 0.56 8.71
C ARG A 29 4.15 0.10 10.08
N GLU A 30 3.26 -0.09 11.04
CA GLU A 30 3.62 -0.52 12.39
C GLU A 30 4.31 -1.88 12.39
N ARG A 31 3.84 -2.82 11.57
CA ARG A 31 4.42 -4.16 11.47
C ARG A 31 5.60 -4.26 10.50
N HIS A 32 6.03 -3.15 9.87
CA HIS A 32 7.09 -3.14 8.85
C HIS A 32 6.92 -4.25 7.80
N SER A 33 5.68 -4.58 7.44
CA SER A 33 5.31 -5.74 6.63
C SER A 33 4.57 -5.29 5.37
N ASN A 34 4.46 -6.15 4.36
CA ASN A 34 3.74 -5.77 3.14
C ASN A 34 2.21 -5.90 3.35
N PRO A 35 1.38 -5.12 2.64
CA PRO A 35 -0.07 -5.29 2.62
C PRO A 35 -0.56 -6.73 2.42
N PRO A 36 -0.03 -7.52 1.46
CA PRO A 36 -0.43 -8.92 1.28
C PRO A 36 -0.11 -9.80 2.50
N ASP A 37 1.03 -9.60 3.15
CA ASP A 37 1.44 -10.39 4.32
C ASP A 37 0.53 -10.09 5.52
N VAL A 38 0.22 -8.81 5.75
CA VAL A 38 -0.68 -8.38 6.83
C VAL A 38 -2.08 -8.94 6.62
N VAL A 39 -2.63 -8.84 5.41
CA VAL A 39 -3.97 -9.38 5.11
C VAL A 39 -3.99 -10.91 5.24
N SER A 40 -2.92 -11.58 4.81
CA SER A 40 -2.82 -13.05 4.95
C SER A 40 -2.76 -13.46 6.43
N HIS A 41 -2.05 -12.71 7.25
CA HIS A 41 -2.04 -12.91 8.71
C HIS A 41 -3.41 -12.66 9.34
N ILE A 42 -4.12 -11.61 8.93
CA ILE A 42 -5.48 -11.34 9.41
C ILE A 42 -6.41 -12.52 9.06
N LEU A 43 -6.32 -13.03 7.84
CA LEU A 43 -7.12 -14.19 7.42
C LEU A 43 -6.73 -15.46 8.17
N ALA A 44 -5.42 -15.65 8.46
CA ALA A 44 -4.90 -16.74 9.28
C ALA A 44 -5.42 -16.72 10.72
N ASP A 45 -5.54 -15.53 11.30
CA ASP A 45 -5.99 -15.33 12.68
C ASP A 45 -7.54 -15.32 12.78
N TYR A 46 -8.24 -15.06 11.66
CA TYR A 46 -9.69 -14.96 11.67
C TYR A 46 -10.34 -16.35 11.83
N PRO A 47 -11.21 -16.53 12.85
CA PRO A 47 -11.89 -17.79 13.06
C PRO A 47 -12.86 -18.08 11.92
N LEU A 48 -12.63 -19.20 11.21
CA LEU A 48 -13.48 -19.68 10.11
C LEU A 48 -14.94 -19.95 10.53
N THR A 49 -15.22 -20.01 11.83
CA THR A 49 -16.58 -20.16 12.38
C THR A 49 -17.35 -18.84 12.47
N GLN A 50 -16.67 -17.69 12.36
CA GLN A 50 -17.29 -16.36 12.40
C GLN A 50 -17.38 -15.72 11.02
N LEU A 51 -17.35 -16.53 9.95
CA LEU A 51 -17.43 -15.97 8.61
C LEU A 51 -18.74 -15.18 8.43
N PRO A 52 -18.63 -13.93 7.93
CA PRO A 52 -19.79 -13.09 7.74
C PRO A 52 -20.71 -13.74 6.70
N ARG A 53 -21.98 -13.92 7.09
CA ARG A 53 -23.03 -14.45 6.21
C ARG A 53 -23.57 -13.38 5.25
N ASP A 54 -23.44 -12.12 5.64
CA ASP A 54 -23.79 -10.96 4.82
C ASP A 54 -22.50 -10.28 4.35
N THR A 55 -22.27 -10.34 3.04
CA THR A 55 -21.13 -9.71 2.36
C THR A 55 -21.58 -8.54 1.51
N ASN A 56 -22.69 -7.85 1.86
CA ASN A 56 -23.13 -6.69 1.08
C ASN A 56 -22.02 -5.65 1.00
N GLY A 57 -21.85 -5.15 -0.23
CA GLY A 57 -20.67 -4.48 -0.74
C GLY A 57 -20.10 -3.47 0.24
N THR A 58 -18.86 -3.70 0.66
CA THR A 58 -18.03 -2.65 1.22
C THR A 58 -17.78 -1.66 0.08
N GLU A 59 -18.46 -0.51 0.09
CA GLU A 59 -18.25 0.52 -0.92
C GLU A 59 -16.86 1.14 -0.71
N GLY A 60 -15.96 0.91 -1.67
CA GLY A 60 -14.56 1.32 -1.57
C GLY A 60 -13.77 1.02 -2.83
N GLU A 61 -12.64 1.72 -3.00
CA GLU A 61 -11.71 1.47 -4.11
C GLU A 61 -11.19 0.02 -4.06
N PRO A 62 -11.19 -0.72 -5.19
CA PRO A 62 -10.69 -2.08 -5.24
C PRO A 62 -9.16 -2.11 -5.16
N ILE A 63 -8.64 -2.62 -4.05
CA ILE A 63 -7.21 -2.84 -3.83
C ILE A 63 -6.86 -4.24 -4.29
N HIS A 64 -6.07 -4.36 -5.35
CA HIS A 64 -5.62 -5.66 -5.85
C HIS A 64 -4.49 -6.17 -4.98
N ILE A 65 -4.73 -7.26 -4.25
CA ILE A 65 -3.74 -7.86 -3.35
C ILE A 65 -3.62 -9.36 -3.61
N ARG A 66 -2.46 -9.90 -3.29
CA ARG A 66 -2.22 -11.34 -3.25
C ARG A 66 -2.37 -11.81 -1.82
N ILE A 67 -3.29 -12.72 -1.59
CA ILE A 67 -3.46 -13.34 -0.27
C ILE A 67 -2.87 -14.75 -0.29
N TYR A 68 -2.29 -15.13 0.83
CA TYR A 68 -1.75 -16.46 1.07
C TYR A 68 -2.72 -17.19 2.00
N LEU A 69 -3.28 -18.30 1.51
CA LEU A 69 -4.24 -19.12 2.23
C LEU A 69 -3.67 -20.51 2.46
N THR A 70 -3.92 -21.08 3.64
CA THR A 70 -3.68 -22.50 3.88
C THR A 70 -4.73 -23.35 3.13
N PRO A 71 -4.44 -24.65 2.89
CA PRO A 71 -5.39 -25.55 2.23
C PRO A 71 -6.73 -25.65 2.98
N GLU A 72 -6.68 -25.65 4.32
CA GLU A 72 -7.84 -25.76 5.19
C GLU A 72 -8.73 -24.51 5.11
N GLN A 73 -8.12 -23.33 5.16
CA GLN A 73 -8.85 -22.07 4.99
C GLN A 73 -9.46 -21.97 3.61
N ARG A 74 -8.72 -22.37 2.56
CA ARG A 74 -9.25 -22.37 1.20
C ARG A 74 -10.49 -23.25 1.10
N ALA A 75 -10.44 -24.47 1.63
CA ALA A 75 -11.58 -25.38 1.60
C ALA A 75 -12.79 -24.81 2.36
N ALA A 76 -12.56 -24.19 3.52
CA ALA A 76 -13.61 -23.52 4.29
C ALA A 76 -14.21 -22.32 3.55
N PHE A 77 -13.38 -21.49 2.93
CA PHE A 77 -13.85 -20.37 2.11
C PHE A 77 -14.61 -20.85 0.87
N GLU A 78 -14.10 -21.86 0.15
CA GLU A 78 -14.80 -22.44 -1.01
C GLU A 78 -16.17 -23.03 -0.62
N ALA A 79 -16.26 -23.72 0.52
CA ALA A 79 -17.53 -24.22 1.05
C ALA A 79 -18.51 -23.07 1.37
N HIS A 80 -18.04 -22.03 2.06
CA HIS A 80 -18.85 -20.85 2.41
C HIS A 80 -19.30 -20.08 1.16
N LEU A 81 -18.43 -19.94 0.16
CA LEU A 81 -18.73 -19.30 -1.12
C LEU A 81 -19.80 -20.08 -1.91
N ALA A 82 -19.72 -21.41 -1.90
CA ALA A 82 -20.71 -22.28 -2.54
C ALA A 82 -22.08 -22.22 -1.83
N GLU A 83 -22.08 -22.18 -0.49
CA GLU A 83 -23.29 -22.12 0.32
C GLU A 83 -24.02 -20.77 0.20
N HIS A 84 -23.27 -19.66 0.25
CA HIS A 84 -23.84 -18.30 0.28
C HIS A 84 -23.86 -17.59 -1.08
N LYS A 85 -23.40 -18.25 -2.15
CA LYS A 85 -23.27 -17.67 -3.51
C LYS A 85 -22.60 -16.29 -3.53
N THR A 86 -21.58 -16.12 -2.69
CA THR A 86 -20.81 -14.87 -2.61
C THR A 86 -19.47 -14.99 -3.33
N THR A 87 -18.77 -13.87 -3.51
CA THR A 87 -17.44 -13.82 -4.12
C THR A 87 -16.35 -13.79 -3.06
N LEU A 88 -15.19 -14.37 -3.39
CA LEU A 88 -14.03 -14.36 -2.50
C LEU A 88 -13.61 -12.92 -2.17
N SER A 89 -13.72 -12.01 -3.14
CA SER A 89 -13.46 -10.58 -2.93
C SER A 89 -14.38 -9.99 -1.87
N ALA A 90 -15.70 -10.21 -1.95
CA ALA A 90 -16.65 -9.69 -0.98
C ALA A 90 -16.43 -10.28 0.42
N LEU A 91 -16.17 -11.58 0.51
CA LEU A 91 -15.90 -12.27 1.78
C LEU A 91 -14.64 -11.75 2.46
N VAL A 92 -13.51 -11.72 1.73
CA VAL A 92 -12.22 -11.24 2.26
C VAL A 92 -12.31 -9.76 2.64
N SER A 93 -12.98 -8.95 1.82
CA SER A 93 -13.23 -7.53 2.13
C SER A 93 -13.96 -7.36 3.45
N ARG A 94 -15.01 -8.15 3.67
CA ARG A 94 -15.79 -8.10 4.90
C ARG A 94 -15.00 -8.58 6.12
N VAL A 95 -14.28 -9.71 6.00
CA VAL A 95 -13.44 -10.24 7.08
C VAL A 95 -12.37 -9.24 7.50
N VAL A 96 -11.66 -8.65 6.53
CA VAL A 96 -10.64 -7.64 6.82
C VAL A 96 -11.28 -6.38 7.41
N ALA A 97 -12.43 -5.93 6.90
CA ALA A 97 -13.14 -4.79 7.46
C ALA A 97 -13.59 -5.03 8.91
N ASP A 98 -14.11 -6.22 9.22
CA ASP A 98 -14.55 -6.61 10.55
C ASP A 98 -13.37 -6.65 11.53
N TYR A 99 -12.27 -7.28 11.14
CA TYR A 99 -11.04 -7.29 11.92
C TYR A 99 -10.50 -5.86 12.16
N LEU A 100 -10.41 -5.04 11.11
CA LEU A 100 -9.96 -3.66 11.23
C LEU A 100 -10.89 -2.80 12.08
N ALA A 101 -12.20 -3.12 12.14
CA ALA A 101 -13.16 -2.44 13.00
C ALA A 101 -12.91 -2.71 14.49
N THR A 102 -12.40 -3.90 14.84
CA THR A 102 -12.02 -4.24 16.23
C THR A 102 -10.75 -3.53 16.70
N LEU A 103 -9.91 -3.07 15.76
CA LEU A 103 -8.71 -2.33 16.10
C LEU A 103 -9.07 -0.90 16.53
N PRO A 104 -8.34 -0.33 17.51
CA PRO A 104 -8.52 1.06 17.87
C PRO A 104 -8.33 1.95 16.65
N PRO A 105 -9.09 3.06 16.54
CA PRO A 105 -8.89 4.00 15.46
C PRO A 105 -7.42 4.46 15.50
N PRO A 106 -6.70 4.41 14.38
CA PRO A 106 -5.32 4.85 14.34
C PRO A 106 -5.27 6.30 14.80
N PRO A 107 -4.21 6.72 15.51
CA PRO A 107 -4.01 8.14 15.78
C PRO A 107 -4.12 8.89 14.46
N PRO A 108 -4.76 10.08 14.42
CA PRO A 108 -4.95 10.83 13.19
C PRO A 108 -3.59 10.92 12.50
N THR A 109 -3.48 10.23 11.37
CA THR A 109 -2.25 10.24 10.58
C THR A 109 -1.96 11.72 10.31
N PRO A 110 -0.76 12.23 10.66
CA PRO A 110 -0.37 13.52 10.11
C PRO A 110 -0.55 13.39 8.60
N SER A 111 -1.33 14.32 8.01
CA SER A 111 -1.63 14.38 6.58
C SER A 111 -0.46 13.88 5.77
N PRO A 112 -0.67 13.07 4.71
CA PRO A 112 0.39 12.38 3.98
C PRO A 112 1.52 13.37 3.79
N SER A 113 2.57 13.20 4.60
CA SER A 113 3.70 14.11 4.52
C SER A 113 4.21 13.86 3.12
N LYS A 114 4.03 14.86 2.23
CA LYS A 114 4.64 14.89 0.91
C LYS A 114 6.00 14.23 1.07
N PRO A 115 6.31 13.16 0.31
CA PRO A 115 7.44 12.27 0.59
C PRO A 115 8.59 13.14 1.02
N LYS A 116 8.98 13.05 2.31
CA LYS A 116 9.89 14.02 2.97
C LYS A 116 10.97 14.32 1.96
N VAL A 117 10.86 15.48 1.30
CA VAL A 117 11.79 15.79 0.24
C VAL A 117 13.07 15.95 1.00
N ASP A 118 13.98 15.00 0.81
CA ASP A 118 15.28 15.06 1.44
C ASP A 118 15.99 16.23 0.77
N LEU A 119 15.74 17.43 1.29
CA LEU A 119 16.24 18.69 0.76
C LEU A 119 17.77 18.64 0.73
N ALA A 120 18.39 17.91 1.69
CA ALA A 120 19.82 17.64 1.67
C ALA A 120 20.21 16.82 0.43
N LYS A 121 19.51 15.72 0.14
CA LYS A 121 19.74 14.92 -1.07
C LYS A 121 19.50 15.70 -2.38
N ARG A 122 18.43 16.50 -2.47
CA ARG A 122 18.16 17.32 -3.66
C ARG A 122 19.17 18.46 -3.85
N ARG A 123 19.63 19.10 -2.77
CA ARG A 123 20.72 20.09 -2.81
C ARG A 123 22.04 19.45 -3.25
N ALA A 124 22.34 18.24 -2.78
CA ALA A 124 23.52 17.48 -3.20
C ALA A 124 23.48 17.13 -4.69
N ASP A 125 22.32 16.72 -5.21
CA ASP A 125 22.12 16.41 -6.63
C ASP A 125 22.29 17.66 -7.51
N LEU A 126 21.70 18.79 -7.08
CA LEU A 126 21.88 20.08 -7.75
C LEU A 126 23.36 20.52 -7.77
N ALA A 127 24.07 20.39 -6.65
CA ALA A 127 25.50 20.71 -6.57
C ALA A 127 26.33 19.85 -7.53
N ARG A 128 26.01 18.56 -7.62
CA ARG A 128 26.66 17.62 -8.55
C ARG A 128 26.41 17.99 -10.01
N LEU A 129 25.19 18.39 -10.36
CA LEU A 129 24.85 18.80 -11.73
C LEU A 129 25.46 20.14 -12.11
N LYS A 130 25.56 21.10 -11.17
CA LYS A 130 26.28 22.35 -11.38
C LYS A 130 27.77 22.11 -11.58
N ALA A 131 28.39 21.24 -10.77
CA ALA A 131 29.77 20.82 -10.98
C ALA A 131 29.99 20.15 -12.35
N ARG A 132 29.06 19.28 -12.78
CA ARG A 132 29.12 18.65 -14.11
C ARG A 132 28.97 19.65 -15.25
N ARG A 133 28.12 20.66 -15.08
CA ARG A 133 28.01 21.79 -16.03
C ARG A 133 29.30 22.59 -16.08
N ASP A 134 29.87 22.89 -14.92
CA ASP A 134 31.10 23.70 -14.82
C ASP A 134 32.31 22.95 -15.41
N GLU A 135 32.38 21.64 -15.22
CA GLU A 135 33.37 20.75 -15.85
C GLU A 135 33.21 20.67 -17.38
N ALA A 136 31.96 20.63 -17.86
CA ALA A 136 31.67 20.67 -19.30
C ALA A 136 31.84 22.07 -19.92
N GLY A 137 31.88 23.14 -19.13
CA GLY A 137 32.14 24.51 -19.59
C GLY A 137 31.22 24.94 -20.75
N LYS A 138 31.83 25.21 -21.91
CA LYS A 138 31.11 25.63 -23.13
C LYS A 138 30.48 24.46 -23.92
N ASP A 139 30.87 23.23 -23.60
CA ASP A 139 30.34 21.99 -24.20
C ASP A 139 29.15 21.42 -23.41
N ALA A 140 28.68 22.14 -22.38
CA ALA A 140 27.51 21.76 -21.62
C ALA A 140 26.25 21.77 -22.52
N PRO A 141 25.49 20.66 -22.59
CA PRO A 141 24.29 20.61 -23.40
C PRO A 141 23.22 21.59 -22.90
N ALA A 142 22.49 22.23 -23.81
CA ALA A 142 21.41 23.16 -23.47
C ALA A 142 20.33 22.54 -22.55
N TRP A 143 20.09 21.22 -22.68
CA TRP A 143 19.16 20.49 -21.82
C TRP A 143 19.63 20.44 -20.35
N LEU A 144 20.94 20.45 -20.08
CA LEU A 144 21.49 20.43 -18.73
C LEU A 144 21.25 21.78 -18.02
N HIS A 145 21.36 22.89 -18.76
CA HIS A 145 21.04 24.22 -18.25
C HIS A 145 19.54 24.36 -17.90
N ALA A 146 18.66 23.90 -18.80
CA ALA A 146 17.22 23.91 -18.56
C ALA A 146 16.83 23.02 -17.36
N TYR A 147 17.47 21.85 -17.23
CA TYR A 147 17.21 20.91 -16.15
C TYR A 147 17.66 21.46 -14.78
N ILE A 148 18.85 22.07 -14.70
CA ILE A 148 19.32 22.76 -13.48
C ILE A 148 18.35 23.88 -13.08
N ALA A 149 17.91 24.71 -14.03
CA ALA A 149 16.99 25.80 -13.75
C ALA A 149 15.61 25.30 -13.25
N GLN A 150 15.09 24.22 -13.84
CA GLN A 150 13.85 23.59 -13.37
C GLN A 150 14.00 23.07 -11.94
N MET A 151 15.10 22.35 -11.63
CA MET A 151 15.36 21.86 -10.28
C MET A 151 15.54 22.97 -9.25
N GLU A 152 16.17 24.10 -9.60
CA GLU A 152 16.29 25.25 -8.71
C GLU A 152 14.92 25.86 -8.36
N VAL A 153 13.99 25.91 -9.32
CA VAL A 153 12.62 26.37 -9.10
C VAL A 153 11.84 25.39 -8.22
N GLU A 154 11.95 24.09 -8.51
CA GLU A 154 11.32 23.05 -7.69
C GLU A 154 11.86 23.08 -6.25
N LEU A 155 13.16 23.26 -6.06
CA LEU A 155 13.79 23.30 -4.74
C LEU A 155 13.36 24.54 -3.93
N ARG A 156 13.31 25.72 -4.55
CA ARG A 156 12.79 26.95 -3.90
C ARG A 156 11.32 26.83 -3.51
N ARG A 157 10.52 26.14 -4.33
CA ARG A 157 9.11 25.89 -4.02
C ARG A 157 9.00 24.99 -2.79
N LEU A 158 9.76 23.90 -2.77
CA LEU A 158 9.80 22.95 -1.66
C LEU A 158 10.35 23.56 -0.36
N GLU A 159 11.34 24.45 -0.43
CA GLU A 159 11.86 25.19 0.73
C GLU A 159 10.86 26.16 1.36
N ARG A 160 9.84 26.61 0.62
CA ARG A 160 8.76 27.47 1.13
C ARG A 160 7.58 26.69 1.71
N GLU A 161 7.51 25.39 1.44
CA GLU A 161 6.45 24.49 1.89
C GLU A 161 6.85 23.68 3.14
N VAL A 162 8.04 23.92 3.70
CA VAL A 162 8.59 23.36 4.95
C VAL A 162 8.59 24.43 6.03
#